data_AF-A0A8H7IIX0-F1
#
_entry.id   AF-A0A8H7IIX0-F1
#
_cell.length_a   1.000
_cell.length_b   1.000
_cell.length_c   1.000
_cell.angle_alpha   90.00
_cell.angle_beta   90.00
_cell.angle_gamma   90.00
#
_symmetry.space_group_name_H-M   'P 1'
#
loop_
_entity.id
_entity.type
_entity.pdbx_description
1 polymer ?
#
loop_
_entity_poly.entity_id
_entity_poly.type
_entity_poly.pdbx_seq_one_letter_code
_entity_poly.pdbx_strand_id
1 'polypeptide(L)'
;MEEFQIKAAAITESSFGEVLYLDSDNIPLSDPSILFDEPLYRNGPRAVFWPDFNKDHPRNAIWRVLGVVCDYNRWELESGQILIDKRGNGGLNLAALHVAVHMAHEQSFYYMLSGGDKDTFRYAFWALGLDYTPAPRWLSSLGSETGGRFCGVGMLQYGISEPPKPQFAHLNLLKHTFRAKPVFTMTQRAAIDIADSRLLDRMTVNVYTPATGGMCAEIKIDEPGPDQKVVQESWTDGEFSAFESMYFKHGGTSGGW
;
A
#
# COMPACT_ATOMS: atom_id res chain seq x y z
N MET A 1 -8.86 19.15 -12.25
CA MET A 1 -8.45 17.93 -11.54
C MET A 1 -7.41 18.37 -10.53
N GLU A 2 -7.65 18.09 -9.25
CA GLU A 2 -6.62 18.21 -8.22
C GLU A 2 -5.65 17.01 -8.34
N GLU A 3 -4.40 17.19 -7.89
CA GLU A 3 -3.21 16.46 -8.36
C GLU A 3 -3.22 14.92 -8.12
N PHE A 4 -4.00 14.41 -7.16
CA PHE A 4 -4.10 12.97 -6.88
C PHE A 4 -5.00 12.19 -7.85
N GLN A 5 -5.84 12.87 -8.64
CA GLN A 5 -6.83 12.22 -9.50
C GLN A 5 -6.25 11.59 -10.77
N ILE A 6 -4.94 11.73 -11.00
CA ILE A 6 -4.33 11.41 -12.29
C ILE A 6 -3.71 10.02 -12.37
N LYS A 7 -3.64 9.24 -11.28
CA LYS A 7 -2.95 7.92 -11.30
C LYS A 7 -3.51 6.99 -12.35
N ALA A 8 -4.82 6.76 -12.31
CA ALA A 8 -5.50 5.89 -13.27
C ALA A 8 -5.38 6.44 -14.70
N ALA A 9 -5.48 7.76 -14.88
CA ALA A 9 -5.36 8.39 -16.19
C ALA A 9 -3.93 8.26 -16.74
N ALA A 10 -2.90 8.47 -15.91
CA ALA A 10 -1.50 8.32 -16.29
C ALA A 10 -1.19 6.88 -16.73
N ILE A 11 -1.70 5.88 -16.01
CA ILE A 11 -1.58 4.48 -16.41
C ILE A 11 -2.32 4.25 -17.73
N THR A 12 -3.58 4.65 -17.83
CA THR A 12 -4.45 4.45 -19.02
C THR A 12 -3.84 5.05 -20.28
N GLU A 13 -3.44 6.32 -20.23
CA GLU A 13 -2.98 7.12 -21.36
C GLU A 13 -1.50 6.88 -21.72
N SER A 14 -0.74 6.19 -20.86
CA SER A 14 0.63 5.79 -21.20
C SER A 14 0.66 4.86 -22.43
N SER A 15 1.73 4.92 -23.23
CA SER A 15 1.90 4.03 -24.39
C SER A 15 2.26 2.59 -24.02
N PHE A 16 2.50 2.30 -22.74
CA PHE A 16 2.94 0.99 -22.27
C PHE A 16 1.76 0.03 -22.12
N GLY A 17 2.01 -1.26 -22.43
CA GLY A 17 1.06 -2.34 -22.18
C GLY A 17 1.12 -2.84 -20.74
N GLU A 18 2.33 -3.10 -20.24
CA GLU A 18 2.60 -3.48 -18.85
C GLU A 18 3.21 -2.27 -18.12
N VAL A 19 2.62 -1.91 -16.99
CA VAL A 19 2.96 -0.70 -16.23
C VAL A 19 3.19 -1.07 -14.77
N LEU A 20 4.33 -0.66 -14.23
CA LEU A 20 4.52 -0.48 -12.79
C LEU A 20 4.42 1.02 -12.50
N TYR A 21 3.31 1.43 -11.88
CA TYR A 21 3.15 2.78 -11.37
C TYR A 21 3.77 2.89 -9.98
N LEU A 22 4.39 4.03 -9.67
CA LEU A 22 4.97 4.35 -8.37
C LEU A 22 4.65 5.80 -7.99
N ASP A 23 4.19 6.03 -6.76
CA ASP A 23 4.12 7.36 -6.16
C ASP A 23 5.54 7.92 -5.96
N SER A 24 5.65 9.26 -5.93
CA SER A 24 6.95 9.96 -5.82
C SER A 24 7.70 9.72 -4.50
N ASP A 25 6.99 9.32 -3.46
CA ASP A 25 7.51 8.95 -2.14
C ASP A 25 7.57 7.43 -1.92
N ASN A 26 7.38 6.65 -2.98
CA ASN A 26 7.50 5.20 -2.94
C ASN A 26 8.83 4.71 -3.53
N ILE A 27 9.70 4.18 -2.68
CA ILE A 27 11.09 3.87 -3.03
C ILE A 27 11.26 2.36 -3.22
N PRO A 28 11.63 1.89 -4.44
CA PRO A 28 12.03 0.51 -4.65
C PRO A 28 13.29 0.17 -3.84
N LEU A 29 13.24 -0.93 -3.11
CA LEU A 29 14.33 -1.43 -2.26
C LEU A 29 15.26 -2.42 -2.98
N SER A 30 14.78 -2.96 -4.10
CA SER A 30 15.49 -3.86 -4.99
C SER A 30 15.03 -3.59 -6.43
N ASP A 31 15.64 -4.24 -7.43
CA ASP A 31 15.23 -4.11 -8.83
C ASP A 31 13.76 -4.54 -9.01
N PRO A 32 12.84 -3.61 -9.33
CA PRO A 32 11.42 -3.93 -9.44
C PRO A 32 11.06 -4.62 -10.76
N SER A 33 11.99 -4.71 -11.72
CA SER A 33 11.74 -5.36 -13.01
C SER A 33 11.41 -6.86 -12.85
N ILE A 34 11.90 -7.48 -11.77
CA ILE A 34 11.63 -8.89 -11.45
C ILE A 34 10.13 -9.17 -11.30
N LEU A 35 9.33 -8.18 -10.85
CA LEU A 35 7.90 -8.34 -10.59
C LEU A 35 7.12 -8.69 -11.86
N PHE A 36 7.60 -8.26 -13.03
CA PHE A 36 6.96 -8.56 -14.32
C PHE A 36 7.13 -10.02 -14.73
N ASP A 37 8.08 -10.75 -14.13
CA ASP A 37 8.36 -12.16 -14.46
C ASP A 37 7.89 -13.12 -13.37
N GLU A 38 7.41 -12.61 -12.23
CA GLU A 38 6.93 -13.43 -11.14
C GLU A 38 5.72 -14.29 -11.56
N PRO A 39 5.69 -15.59 -11.21
CA PRO A 39 4.60 -16.50 -11.57
C PRO A 39 3.21 -15.98 -11.14
N LEU A 40 3.14 -15.33 -9.97
CA LEU A 40 1.89 -14.80 -9.42
C LEU A 40 1.29 -13.68 -10.29
N TYR A 41 2.14 -12.90 -10.97
CA TYR A 41 1.71 -11.90 -11.94
C TYR A 41 1.42 -12.52 -13.31
N ARG A 42 2.34 -13.36 -13.82
CA ARG A 42 2.28 -13.93 -15.17
C ARG A 42 1.11 -14.91 -15.38
N ASN A 43 0.83 -15.73 -14.38
CA ASN A 43 -0.22 -16.76 -14.41
C ASN A 43 -1.55 -16.27 -13.86
N GLY A 44 -1.56 -15.11 -13.18
CA GLY A 44 -2.74 -14.48 -12.63
C GLY A 44 -3.45 -13.55 -13.63
N PRO A 45 -4.29 -12.64 -13.12
CA PRO A 45 -5.06 -11.67 -13.92
C PRO A 45 -4.20 -10.56 -14.56
N ARG A 46 -2.88 -10.56 -14.31
CA ARG A 46 -1.93 -9.49 -14.68
C ARG A 46 -2.32 -8.13 -14.13
N ALA A 47 -2.84 -8.11 -12.92
CA ALA A 47 -3.08 -6.92 -12.12
C ALA A 47 -2.71 -7.29 -10.67
N VAL A 48 -1.69 -6.66 -10.10
CA VAL A 48 -1.22 -6.92 -8.75
C VAL A 48 -1.41 -5.67 -7.93
N PHE A 49 -2.09 -5.82 -6.80
CA PHE A 49 -2.41 -4.76 -5.86
C PHE A 49 -1.87 -5.08 -4.48
N TRP A 50 -1.30 -4.08 -3.82
CA TRP A 50 -0.73 -4.23 -2.49
C TRP A 50 -1.75 -3.84 -1.43
N PRO A 51 -1.78 -4.54 -0.28
CA PRO A 51 -2.67 -4.18 0.81
C PRO A 51 -2.22 -2.87 1.46
N ASP A 52 -3.20 -2.07 1.85
CA ASP A 52 -3.10 -0.96 2.79
C ASP A 52 -3.32 -1.47 4.24
N PHE A 53 -3.24 -0.57 5.20
CA PHE A 53 -3.53 -0.77 6.62
C PHE A 53 -4.99 -1.10 6.92
N ASN A 54 -5.91 -0.67 6.07
CA ASN A 54 -7.34 -0.68 6.36
C ASN A 54 -8.09 -1.74 5.54
N LYS A 55 -9.29 -2.06 6.01
CA LYS A 55 -10.29 -2.85 5.29
C LYS A 55 -11.55 -2.01 5.18
N ASP A 56 -12.30 -2.21 4.09
CA ASP A 56 -13.62 -1.62 3.95
C ASP A 56 -14.51 -2.02 5.14
N HIS A 57 -15.05 -1.02 5.85
CA HIS A 57 -15.99 -1.29 6.93
C HIS A 57 -17.22 -2.04 6.37
N PRO A 58 -17.81 -3.03 7.10
CA PRO A 58 -19.01 -3.75 6.64
C PRO A 58 -20.25 -2.88 6.35
N ARG A 59 -20.22 -1.61 6.80
CA ARG A 59 -21.28 -0.61 6.58
C ARG A 59 -20.98 0.34 5.42
N ASN A 60 -19.80 0.26 4.81
CA ASN A 60 -19.45 1.07 3.65
C ASN A 60 -20.52 0.89 2.57
N ALA A 61 -21.01 1.99 2.00
CA ALA A 61 -22.05 1.93 0.98
C ALA A 61 -21.54 1.30 -0.32
N ILE A 62 -20.21 1.22 -0.51
CA ILE A 62 -19.60 0.66 -1.72
C ILE A 62 -20.10 -0.75 -2.05
N TRP A 63 -20.31 -1.59 -1.04
CA TRP A 63 -20.83 -2.95 -1.22
C TRP A 63 -22.17 -2.96 -1.98
N ARG A 64 -23.06 -2.03 -1.64
CA ARG A 64 -24.38 -1.90 -2.29
C ARG A 64 -24.29 -1.19 -3.64
N VAL A 65 -23.41 -0.19 -3.76
CA VAL A 65 -23.18 0.56 -5.00
C VAL A 65 -22.67 -0.37 -6.11
N LEU A 66 -21.74 -1.27 -5.77
CA LEU A 66 -21.14 -2.20 -6.72
C LEU A 66 -21.90 -3.53 -6.84
N GLY A 67 -22.91 -3.77 -5.99
CA GLY A 67 -23.64 -5.03 -5.98
C GLY A 67 -22.80 -6.23 -5.54
N VAL A 68 -21.73 -6.01 -4.76
CA VAL A 68 -20.86 -7.08 -4.25
C VAL A 68 -21.19 -7.42 -2.80
N VAL A 69 -21.09 -8.70 -2.46
CA VAL A 69 -21.24 -9.16 -1.07
C VAL A 69 -20.05 -8.63 -0.27
N CYS A 70 -20.33 -8.16 0.96
CA CYS A 70 -19.29 -7.75 1.90
C CYS A 70 -18.28 -8.88 2.11
N ASP A 71 -17.03 -8.65 1.76
CA ASP A 71 -15.90 -9.54 2.01
C ASP A 71 -14.86 -8.83 2.89
N TYR A 72 -14.98 -9.02 4.20
CA TYR A 72 -14.09 -8.40 5.19
C TYR A 72 -12.70 -9.09 5.26
N ASN A 73 -12.40 -9.99 4.34
CA ASN A 73 -11.06 -10.59 4.24
C ASN A 73 -10.13 -9.78 3.36
N ARG A 74 -10.66 -8.89 2.53
CA ARG A 74 -9.89 -8.09 1.59
C ARG A 74 -9.40 -6.82 2.26
N TRP A 75 -8.11 -6.55 2.11
CA TRP A 75 -7.52 -5.25 2.40
C TRP A 75 -7.93 -4.23 1.36
N GLU A 76 -8.02 -2.98 1.79
CA GLU A 76 -7.97 -1.84 0.89
C GLU A 76 -6.66 -1.87 0.10
N LEU A 77 -6.68 -1.23 -1.07
CA LEU A 77 -5.53 -1.11 -1.95
C LEU A 77 -4.68 0.08 -1.55
N GLU A 78 -3.37 -0.14 -1.41
CA GLU A 78 -2.39 0.95 -1.36
C GLU A 78 -1.90 1.24 -2.79
N SER A 79 -2.25 2.42 -3.31
CA SER A 79 -2.04 2.80 -4.71
C SER A 79 -0.68 3.45 -4.96
N GLY A 80 0.16 3.57 -3.92
CA GLY A 80 1.55 3.96 -4.05
C GLY A 80 2.34 3.10 -5.03
N GLN A 81 1.89 1.87 -5.30
CA GLN A 81 2.39 1.04 -6.38
C GLN A 81 1.29 0.17 -6.99
N ILE A 82 1.28 0.08 -8.32
CA ILE A 82 0.33 -0.75 -9.07
C ILE A 82 1.09 -1.41 -10.20
N LEU A 83 1.02 -2.74 -10.29
CA LEU A 83 1.55 -3.51 -11.41
C LEU A 83 0.40 -4.05 -12.26
N ILE A 84 0.29 -3.64 -13.52
CA ILE A 84 -0.85 -4.01 -14.36
C ILE A 84 -0.46 -4.15 -15.84
N ASP A 85 -0.95 -5.20 -16.48
CA ASP A 85 -1.01 -5.34 -17.94
C ASP A 85 -2.39 -4.91 -18.42
N LYS A 86 -2.47 -3.90 -19.29
CA LYS A 86 -3.73 -3.44 -19.91
C LYS A 86 -4.44 -4.55 -20.69
N ARG A 87 -3.68 -5.55 -21.17
CA ARG A 87 -4.20 -6.72 -21.90
C ARG A 87 -4.64 -7.86 -20.97
N GLY A 88 -4.38 -7.77 -19.67
CA GLY A 88 -4.81 -8.76 -18.68
C GLY A 88 -6.34 -8.86 -18.61
N ASN A 89 -6.83 -9.92 -17.97
CA ASN A 89 -8.26 -10.29 -17.97
C ASN A 89 -8.89 -10.28 -19.38
N GLY A 90 -8.17 -10.80 -20.39
CA GLY A 90 -8.65 -10.82 -21.78
C GLY A 90 -8.82 -9.42 -22.41
N GLY A 91 -8.08 -8.42 -21.93
CA GLY A 91 -8.19 -7.02 -22.36
C GLY A 91 -9.07 -6.15 -21.47
N LEU A 92 -9.72 -6.74 -20.45
CA LEU A 92 -10.64 -6.01 -19.56
C LEU A 92 -9.91 -5.21 -18.47
N ASN A 93 -8.61 -5.42 -18.24
CA ASN A 93 -7.83 -4.55 -17.35
C ASN A 93 -7.85 -3.09 -17.83
N LEU A 94 -7.80 -2.84 -19.15
CA LEU A 94 -7.95 -1.48 -19.69
C LEU A 94 -9.35 -0.91 -19.42
N ALA A 95 -10.40 -1.73 -19.53
CA ALA A 95 -11.76 -1.30 -19.19
C ALA A 95 -11.85 -0.92 -17.69
N ALA A 96 -11.24 -1.71 -16.80
CA ALA A 96 -11.17 -1.39 -15.38
C ALA A 96 -10.43 -0.07 -15.12
N LEU A 97 -9.34 0.19 -15.84
CA LEU A 97 -8.62 1.46 -15.73
C LEU A 97 -9.50 2.65 -16.16
N HIS A 98 -10.29 2.54 -17.23
CA HIS A 98 -11.25 3.59 -17.61
C HIS A 98 -12.35 3.81 -16.56
N VAL A 99 -12.84 2.74 -15.93
CA VAL A 99 -13.79 2.86 -14.81
C VAL A 99 -13.12 3.56 -13.61
N ALA A 100 -11.87 3.22 -13.28
CA ALA A 100 -11.11 3.89 -12.23
C ALA A 100 -10.88 5.38 -12.54
N VAL A 101 -10.58 5.74 -13.80
CA VAL A 101 -10.50 7.14 -14.26
C VAL A 101 -11.84 7.86 -14.04
N HIS A 102 -12.96 7.22 -14.38
CA HIS A 102 -14.27 7.80 -14.14
C HIS A 102 -14.56 7.97 -12.64
N MET A 103 -14.28 6.97 -11.81
CA MET A 103 -14.45 7.08 -10.36
C MET A 103 -13.58 8.18 -9.74
N ALA A 104 -12.35 8.35 -10.25
CA ALA A 104 -11.46 9.44 -9.85
C ALA A 104 -12.00 10.81 -10.29
N HIS A 105 -12.61 10.91 -11.48
CA HIS A 105 -13.30 12.12 -11.92
C HIS A 105 -14.50 12.45 -11.02
N GLU A 106 -15.28 11.44 -10.62
CA GLU A 106 -16.42 11.55 -9.69
C GLU A 106 -15.99 11.49 -8.20
N GLN A 107 -14.83 12.08 -7.89
CA GLN A 107 -14.21 12.00 -6.57
C GLN A 107 -15.13 12.39 -5.40
N SER A 108 -16.04 13.35 -5.58
CA SER A 108 -16.94 13.81 -4.52
C SER A 108 -17.85 12.70 -3.99
N PHE A 109 -18.13 11.69 -4.82
CA PHE A 109 -18.89 10.52 -4.44
C PHE A 109 -17.96 9.39 -3.99
N TYR A 110 -17.02 8.98 -4.84
CA TYR A 110 -16.22 7.79 -4.57
C TYR A 110 -15.21 7.96 -3.45
N TYR A 111 -14.56 9.13 -3.31
CA TYR A 111 -13.53 9.32 -2.29
C TYR A 111 -14.11 9.43 -0.87
N MET A 112 -15.42 9.73 -0.75
CA MET A 112 -16.13 9.59 0.51
C MET A 112 -16.23 8.12 0.96
N LEU A 113 -16.24 7.18 0.01
CA LEU A 113 -16.35 5.75 0.27
C LEU A 113 -14.98 5.08 0.46
N SER A 114 -13.98 5.45 -0.34
CA SER A 114 -12.63 4.87 -0.31
C SER A 114 -11.62 5.63 0.57
N GLY A 115 -11.98 6.82 1.07
CA GLY A 115 -11.04 7.69 1.79
C GLY A 115 -9.93 8.30 0.90
N GLY A 116 -10.11 8.29 -0.43
CA GLY A 116 -9.15 8.80 -1.41
C GLY A 116 -9.25 8.09 -2.76
N ASP A 117 -8.29 8.34 -3.66
CA ASP A 117 -8.22 7.72 -4.99
C ASP A 117 -7.88 6.22 -4.94
N LYS A 118 -7.10 5.82 -3.93
CA LYS A 118 -6.43 4.51 -3.84
C LYS A 118 -7.31 3.31 -4.21
N ASP A 119 -8.52 3.23 -3.68
CA ASP A 119 -9.36 2.05 -3.83
C ASP A 119 -10.23 2.03 -5.08
N THR A 120 -10.27 3.14 -5.83
CA THR A 120 -11.03 3.20 -7.08
C THR A 120 -10.57 2.15 -8.10
N PHE A 121 -9.29 1.76 -8.08
CA PHE A 121 -8.77 0.65 -8.87
C PHE A 121 -9.44 -0.68 -8.51
N ARG A 122 -9.47 -1.02 -7.21
CA ARG A 122 -10.11 -2.25 -6.73
C ARG A 122 -11.61 -2.24 -6.98
N TYR A 123 -12.28 -1.12 -6.72
CA TYR A 123 -13.71 -0.94 -6.99
C TYR A 123 -14.03 -1.09 -8.48
N ALA A 124 -13.16 -0.63 -9.38
CA ALA A 124 -13.35 -0.80 -10.82
C ALA A 124 -13.29 -2.28 -11.24
N PHE A 125 -12.34 -3.04 -10.69
CA PHE A 125 -12.27 -4.49 -10.93
C PHE A 125 -13.53 -5.19 -10.41
N TRP A 126 -13.98 -4.84 -9.20
CA TRP A 126 -15.20 -5.38 -8.62
C TRP A 126 -16.46 -5.03 -9.43
N ALA A 127 -16.59 -3.78 -9.88
CA ALA A 127 -17.70 -3.33 -10.70
C ALA A 127 -17.84 -4.12 -12.01
N LEU A 128 -16.71 -4.60 -12.55
CA LEU A 128 -16.65 -5.37 -13.78
C LEU A 128 -16.61 -6.90 -13.54
N GLY A 129 -16.64 -7.36 -12.28
CA GLY A 129 -16.51 -8.77 -11.94
C GLY A 129 -15.17 -9.38 -12.32
N LEU A 130 -14.10 -8.58 -12.28
CA LEU A 130 -12.74 -8.98 -12.65
C LEU A 130 -11.90 -9.34 -11.43
N ASP A 131 -11.04 -10.33 -11.60
CA ASP A 131 -10.05 -10.71 -10.60
C ASP A 131 -8.79 -9.83 -10.68
N TYR A 132 -8.15 -9.66 -9.53
CA TYR A 132 -6.78 -9.15 -9.40
C TYR A 132 -6.02 -10.01 -8.39
N THR A 133 -4.70 -9.94 -8.44
CA THR A 133 -3.79 -10.62 -7.51
C THR A 133 -3.48 -9.69 -6.33
N PRO A 134 -3.90 -9.99 -5.09
CA PRO A 134 -3.37 -9.29 -3.93
C PRO A 134 -1.93 -9.74 -3.66
N ALA A 135 -1.05 -8.82 -3.25
CA ALA A 135 0.26 -9.18 -2.75
C ALA A 135 0.12 -10.08 -1.50
N PRO A 136 0.89 -11.18 -1.39
CA PRO A 136 0.58 -12.27 -0.45
C PRO A 136 0.94 -11.95 1.01
N ARG A 137 1.75 -10.92 1.24
CA ARG A 137 2.23 -10.53 2.58
C ARG A 137 1.73 -9.12 2.91
N TRP A 138 1.15 -8.97 4.09
CA TRP A 138 0.75 -7.69 4.65
C TRP A 138 1.97 -6.83 4.99
N LEU A 139 1.76 -5.54 5.09
CA LEU A 139 2.82 -4.54 5.18
C LEU A 139 3.38 -4.41 6.60
N SER A 140 4.57 -3.83 6.73
CA SER A 140 5.14 -3.40 8.02
C SER A 140 5.18 -1.88 8.11
N SER A 141 5.09 -1.32 9.31
CA SER A 141 5.34 0.11 9.53
C SER A 141 6.84 0.35 9.67
N LEU A 142 7.40 1.31 8.93
CA LEU A 142 8.83 1.66 8.92
C LEU A 142 9.05 3.01 9.59
N GLY A 143 9.98 3.08 10.54
CA GLY A 143 10.34 4.32 11.21
C GLY A 143 11.33 4.12 12.34
N SER A 144 11.04 4.71 13.51
CA SER A 144 11.93 4.70 14.66
C SER A 144 11.17 4.68 15.98
N GLU A 145 11.83 4.26 17.06
CA GLU A 145 11.31 4.46 18.41
C GLU A 145 11.69 5.85 18.93
N THR A 146 10.73 6.56 19.53
CA THR A 146 10.97 7.85 20.18
C THR A 146 10.24 7.88 21.51
N GLY A 147 11.00 7.99 22.61
CA GLY A 147 10.42 8.07 23.95
C GLY A 147 9.66 6.79 24.36
N GLY A 148 10.13 5.61 23.96
CA GLY A 148 9.50 4.32 24.29
C GLY A 148 8.25 3.99 23.49
N ARG A 149 7.96 4.74 22.42
CA ARG A 149 6.84 4.47 21.51
C ARG A 149 7.33 4.43 20.07
N PHE A 150 6.83 3.46 19.32
CA PHE A 150 7.11 3.33 17.90
C PHE A 150 6.43 4.45 17.11
N CYS A 151 7.18 5.06 16.20
CA CYS A 151 6.66 6.00 15.21
C CYS A 151 7.07 5.55 13.82
N GLY A 152 6.12 4.98 13.08
CA GLY A 152 6.26 4.73 11.67
C GLY A 152 5.99 5.97 10.85
N VAL A 153 6.86 6.24 9.88
CA VAL A 153 6.76 7.35 8.92
C VAL A 153 6.49 6.86 7.49
N GLY A 154 6.42 5.55 7.30
CA GLY A 154 6.13 4.92 6.02
C GLY A 154 5.72 3.46 6.16
N MET A 155 5.35 2.87 5.04
CA MET A 155 5.02 1.46 4.91
C MET A 155 6.19 0.73 4.23
N LEU A 156 6.57 -0.41 4.79
CA LEU A 156 7.41 -1.39 4.12
C LEU A 156 6.50 -2.45 3.50
N GLN A 157 6.51 -2.53 2.18
CA GLN A 157 5.69 -3.46 1.41
C GLN A 157 6.58 -4.48 0.68
N TYR A 158 6.03 -5.68 0.51
CA TYR A 158 6.77 -6.85 0.08
C TYR A 158 6.46 -7.18 -1.38
N GLY A 159 7.42 -7.79 -2.07
CA GLY A 159 7.24 -8.32 -3.42
C GLY A 159 6.29 -9.51 -3.44
N ILE A 160 6.10 -10.06 -4.63
CA ILE A 160 5.19 -11.19 -4.88
C ILE A 160 5.92 -12.52 -5.13
N SER A 161 7.23 -12.55 -4.88
CA SER A 161 8.05 -13.75 -4.90
C SER A 161 7.66 -14.72 -3.78
N GLU A 162 8.07 -15.98 -3.90
CA GLU A 162 7.94 -16.98 -2.83
C GLU A 162 9.34 -17.40 -2.33
N PRO A 163 9.73 -17.06 -1.08
CA PRO A 163 9.01 -16.23 -0.10
C PRO A 163 9.02 -14.72 -0.46
N PRO A 164 8.03 -13.93 0.01
CA PRO A 164 7.98 -12.49 -0.23
C PRO A 164 9.12 -11.73 0.48
N LYS A 165 9.86 -10.92 -0.28
CA LYS A 165 10.96 -10.07 0.22
C LYS A 165 10.55 -8.60 0.27
N PRO A 166 11.16 -7.76 1.13
CA PRO A 166 10.96 -6.31 1.08
C PRO A 166 11.21 -5.77 -0.34
N GLN A 167 10.28 -4.97 -0.86
CA GLN A 167 10.33 -4.49 -2.25
C GLN A 167 10.15 -2.97 -2.34
N PHE A 168 9.32 -2.39 -1.48
CA PHE A 168 8.95 -0.99 -1.53
C PHE A 168 8.97 -0.37 -0.13
N ALA A 169 9.52 0.83 0.00
CA ALA A 169 9.37 1.69 1.16
C ALA A 169 8.54 2.92 0.74
N HIS A 170 7.24 2.90 1.06
CA HIS A 170 6.31 3.98 0.76
C HIS A 170 6.28 4.97 1.93
N LEU A 171 6.91 6.14 1.76
CA LEU A 171 7.22 7.10 2.83
C LEU A 171 6.11 8.15 3.03
N ASN A 172 4.86 7.70 2.98
CA ASN A 172 3.65 8.52 2.93
C ASN A 172 3.46 9.51 4.11
N LEU A 173 3.97 9.19 5.31
CA LEU A 173 3.87 10.07 6.48
C LEU A 173 5.11 10.93 6.73
N LEU A 174 6.19 10.70 5.98
CA LEU A 174 7.43 11.46 6.16
C LEU A 174 7.26 12.94 5.81
N LYS A 175 6.44 13.26 4.80
CA LYS A 175 6.10 14.65 4.42
C LYS A 175 5.43 15.44 5.54
N HIS A 176 4.79 14.74 6.45
CA HIS A 176 4.11 15.35 7.60
C HIS A 176 5.01 15.41 8.83
N THR A 177 6.30 15.05 8.73
CA THR A 177 7.15 14.83 9.89
C THR A 177 8.40 15.70 9.88
N PHE A 178 8.60 16.48 10.94
CA PHE A 178 9.82 17.26 11.17
C PHE A 178 10.66 16.54 12.23
N ARG A 179 11.55 15.62 11.83
CA ARG A 179 12.33 14.80 12.77
C ARG A 179 13.84 14.93 12.62
N ALA A 180 14.51 14.85 13.77
CA ALA A 180 15.94 14.64 13.86
C ALA A 180 16.28 13.21 13.41
N LYS A 181 17.36 13.08 12.65
CA LYS A 181 17.89 11.80 12.19
C LYS A 181 18.53 11.04 13.37
N PRO A 182 18.52 9.69 13.37
CA PRO A 182 17.99 8.83 12.32
C PRO A 182 16.47 8.64 12.37
N VAL A 183 15.86 8.48 11.20
CA VAL A 183 14.41 8.31 11.00
C VAL A 183 14.05 6.85 10.77
N PHE A 184 14.89 6.10 10.05
CA PHE A 184 14.64 4.72 9.63
C PHE A 184 15.56 3.75 10.41
N THR A 185 15.16 3.39 11.62
CA THR A 185 15.94 2.49 12.48
C THR A 185 15.24 1.18 12.79
N MET A 186 13.91 1.13 12.71
CA MET A 186 13.13 -0.05 13.06
C MET A 186 11.93 -0.24 12.14
N THR A 187 11.51 -1.49 12.03
CA THR A 187 10.19 -1.86 11.50
C THR A 187 9.31 -2.38 12.61
N GLN A 188 8.01 -2.20 12.46
CA GLN A 188 6.99 -2.79 13.31
C GLN A 188 6.02 -3.59 12.42
N ARG A 189 5.79 -4.86 12.74
CA ARG A 189 4.96 -5.75 11.92
C ARG A 189 4.14 -6.71 12.76
N ALA A 190 3.10 -7.30 12.17
CA ALA A 190 2.45 -8.47 12.74
C ALA A 190 3.41 -9.67 12.71
N ALA A 191 3.40 -10.51 13.76
CA ALA A 191 4.19 -11.73 13.81
C ALA A 191 3.79 -12.72 12.70
N ILE A 192 2.49 -12.79 12.42
CA ILE A 192 1.90 -13.51 11.29
C ILE A 192 1.31 -12.46 10.35
N ASP A 193 1.94 -12.27 9.21
CA ASP A 193 1.68 -11.18 8.26
C ASP A 193 1.32 -11.72 6.85
N ILE A 194 0.78 -12.93 6.77
CA ILE A 194 0.14 -13.43 5.54
C ILE A 194 -1.14 -12.60 5.31
N ALA A 195 -1.28 -11.97 4.14
CA ALA A 195 -2.33 -10.98 3.90
C ALA A 195 -3.75 -11.54 4.12
N ASP A 196 -4.01 -12.79 3.72
CA ASP A 196 -5.33 -13.43 3.90
C ASP A 196 -5.54 -14.06 5.29
N SER A 197 -4.60 -13.87 6.22
CA SER A 197 -4.72 -14.43 7.57
C SER A 197 -5.77 -13.70 8.41
N ARG A 198 -6.71 -14.47 8.97
CA ARG A 198 -7.70 -13.99 9.96
C ARG A 198 -7.05 -13.42 11.23
N LEU A 199 -5.80 -13.79 11.52
CA LEU A 199 -5.09 -13.25 12.68
C LEU A 199 -4.81 -11.75 12.54
N LEU A 200 -4.86 -11.22 11.31
CA LEU A 200 -4.74 -9.80 11.05
C LEU A 200 -6.06 -9.02 11.25
N ASP A 201 -7.22 -9.68 11.44
CA ASP A 201 -8.52 -8.99 11.57
C ASP A 201 -8.60 -8.07 12.80
N ARG A 202 -7.74 -8.27 13.80
CA ARG A 202 -7.60 -7.40 14.96
C ARG A 202 -6.36 -6.50 14.94
N MET A 203 -5.55 -6.60 13.89
CA MET A 203 -4.43 -5.69 13.70
C MET A 203 -5.01 -4.37 13.19
N THR A 204 -4.77 -3.30 13.94
CA THR A 204 -5.21 -1.95 13.59
C THR A 204 -4.00 -1.05 13.49
N VAL A 205 -4.11 0.01 12.70
CA VAL A 205 -3.07 1.04 12.63
C VAL A 205 -3.58 2.31 13.27
N ASN A 206 -2.84 2.74 14.29
CA ASN A 206 -3.15 3.94 15.02
C ASN A 206 -2.25 5.07 14.50
N VAL A 207 -2.87 6.02 13.80
CA VAL A 207 -2.20 7.26 13.37
C VAL A 207 -2.33 8.30 14.48
N TYR A 208 -1.21 8.90 14.90
CA TYR A 208 -1.20 9.89 15.97
C TYR A 208 -0.16 10.99 15.73
N THR A 209 -0.39 12.15 16.35
CA THR A 209 0.58 13.24 16.38
C THR A 209 1.37 13.20 17.69
N PRO A 210 2.70 12.99 17.65
CA PRO A 210 3.53 13.03 18.84
C PRO A 210 3.69 14.48 19.34
N ALA A 211 4.12 14.65 20.59
CA ALA A 211 4.35 15.99 21.17
C ALA A 211 5.39 16.82 20.40
N THR A 212 6.31 16.15 19.68
CA THR A 212 7.30 16.79 18.81
C THR A 212 6.70 17.32 17.50
N GLY A 213 5.42 17.09 17.23
CA GLY A 213 4.76 17.39 15.98
C GLY A 213 4.91 16.29 14.92
N GLY A 214 4.08 16.40 13.88
CA GLY A 214 4.02 15.49 12.74
C GLY A 214 3.04 14.34 12.86
N MET A 215 3.22 13.28 12.07
CA MET A 215 2.34 12.10 12.08
C MET A 215 3.14 10.80 12.17
N CYS A 216 2.64 9.88 12.99
CA CYS A 216 3.21 8.56 13.23
C CYS A 216 2.13 7.49 13.05
N ALA A 217 2.47 6.39 12.39
CA ALA A 217 1.63 5.19 12.32
C ALA A 217 2.29 4.04 13.08
N GLU A 218 1.56 3.46 14.03
CA GLU A 218 1.97 2.25 14.74
C GLU A 218 0.91 1.15 14.58
N ILE A 219 1.36 -0.09 14.43
CA ILE A 219 0.50 -1.27 14.41
C ILE A 219 0.16 -1.64 15.86
N LYS A 220 -1.12 -1.79 16.13
CA LYS A 220 -1.70 -2.24 17.40
C LYS A 220 -2.54 -3.48 17.20
N ILE A 221 -2.83 -4.13 18.31
CA ILE A 221 -3.77 -5.25 18.37
C ILE A 221 -4.96 -4.77 19.18
N ASP A 222 -6.13 -4.76 18.57
CA ASP A 222 -7.38 -4.57 19.30
C ASP A 222 -7.73 -5.88 20.02
N GLU A 223 -7.97 -5.83 21.34
CA GLU A 223 -8.25 -7.00 22.18
C GLU A 223 -7.36 -8.24 21.86
N PRO A 224 -6.07 -8.25 22.26
CA PRO A 224 -5.12 -9.25 21.80
C PRO A 224 -5.50 -10.69 22.18
N GLY A 225 -5.60 -11.56 21.17
CA GLY A 225 -5.62 -13.01 21.35
C GLY A 225 -4.22 -13.59 21.63
N PRO A 226 -4.12 -14.86 22.05
CA PRO A 226 -2.85 -15.49 22.43
C PRO A 226 -1.81 -15.55 21.29
N ASP A 227 -2.28 -15.67 20.05
CA ASP A 227 -1.45 -15.85 18.86
C ASP A 227 -1.17 -14.54 18.10
N GLN A 228 -1.80 -13.44 18.51
CA GLN A 228 -1.63 -12.13 17.87
C GLN A 228 -0.52 -11.37 18.58
N LYS A 229 0.55 -11.07 17.85
CA LYS A 229 1.72 -10.36 18.37
C LYS A 229 2.23 -9.36 17.36
N VAL A 230 2.74 -8.25 17.87
CA VAL A 230 3.51 -7.28 17.10
C VAL A 230 4.98 -7.51 17.38
N VAL A 231 5.78 -7.52 16.32
CA VAL A 231 7.23 -7.70 16.36
C VAL A 231 7.87 -6.39 15.91
N GLN A 232 8.94 -5.98 16.59
CA GLN A 232 9.81 -4.91 16.14
C GLN A 232 11.18 -5.49 15.81
N GLU A 233 11.72 -5.08 14.67
CA GLU A 233 13.00 -5.57 14.14
C GLU A 233 13.87 -4.37 13.76
N SER A 234 15.19 -4.52 13.93
CA SER A 234 16.13 -3.50 13.49
C SER A 234 16.14 -3.42 11.95
N TRP A 235 15.93 -2.22 11.43
CA TRP A 235 16.07 -1.92 10.01
C TRP A 235 17.55 -1.79 9.62
N THR A 236 18.39 -1.39 10.57
CA THR A 236 19.79 -1.05 10.34
C THR A 236 20.75 -2.23 10.40
N ASP A 237 20.31 -3.39 10.90
CA ASP A 237 21.19 -4.55 11.11
C ASP A 237 21.32 -5.43 9.86
N GLY A 238 20.69 -5.05 8.75
CA GLY A 238 20.61 -5.85 7.53
C GLY A 238 21.01 -5.12 6.24
N GLU A 239 20.47 -5.62 5.12
CA GLU A 239 20.76 -5.12 3.77
C GLU A 239 20.39 -3.64 3.56
N PHE A 240 19.49 -3.10 4.40
CA PHE A 240 19.02 -1.71 4.33
C PHE A 240 19.74 -0.74 5.28
N SER A 241 20.86 -1.15 5.89
CA SER A 241 21.69 -0.31 6.77
C SER A 241 22.10 1.03 6.14
N ALA A 242 22.31 1.07 4.82
CA ALA A 242 22.67 2.28 4.08
C ALA A 242 21.46 3.10 3.57
N PHE A 243 20.22 2.60 3.71
CA PHE A 243 19.02 3.18 3.11
C PHE A 243 18.85 4.66 3.46
N GLU A 244 18.93 5.00 4.75
CA GLU A 244 18.74 6.38 5.21
C GLU A 244 19.75 7.35 4.58
N SER A 245 21.03 6.95 4.59
CA SER A 245 22.11 7.75 4.01
C SER A 245 21.89 8.00 2.52
N MET A 246 21.42 6.98 1.78
CA MET A 246 21.12 7.08 0.35
C MET A 246 19.90 7.97 0.12
N TYR A 247 18.82 7.76 0.87
CA TYR A 247 17.59 8.54 0.75
C TYR A 247 17.84 10.05 0.92
N PHE A 248 18.52 10.43 2.01
CA PHE A 248 18.80 11.84 2.27
C PHE A 248 19.87 12.44 1.35
N LYS A 249 20.82 11.63 0.86
CA LYS A 249 21.84 12.09 -0.11
C LYS A 249 21.21 12.45 -1.46
N HIS A 250 20.16 11.73 -1.87
CA HIS A 250 19.57 11.86 -3.20
C HIS A 250 18.26 12.67 -3.23
N GLY A 251 18.03 13.53 -2.24
CA GLY A 251 16.97 14.54 -2.29
C GLY A 251 15.74 14.25 -1.43
N GLY A 252 15.76 13.22 -0.59
CA GLY A 252 14.73 12.94 0.42
C GLY A 252 14.67 13.98 1.54
N THR A 253 14.40 15.24 1.21
CA THR A 253 14.48 16.39 2.12
C THR A 253 13.12 16.78 2.70
N SER A 254 12.04 16.40 2.02
CA SER A 254 10.64 16.54 2.40
C SER A 254 9.85 15.65 1.44
N GLY A 255 8.98 14.76 1.94
CA GLY A 255 8.09 14.01 1.04
C GLY A 255 7.23 15.01 0.24
N GLY A 256 7.04 14.74 -1.05
CA GLY A 256 6.41 15.66 -1.99
C GLY A 256 5.00 16.10 -1.57
N TRP A 257 4.64 17.30 -2.02
CA TRP A 257 3.34 17.97 -1.83
C TRP A 257 2.20 17.14 -2.40
#